data_AF-A0A653YNC5-F1
#
_entry.id   AF-A0A653YNC5-F1
#
_cell.length_a   1.000
_cell.length_b   1.000
_cell.length_c   1.000
_cell.angle_alpha   90.00
_cell.angle_beta   90.00
_cell.angle_gamma   90.00
#
_symmetry.space_group_name_H-M   'P 1'
#
loop_
_entity.id
_entity.type
_entity.pdbx_description
1 polymer ?
#
loop_
_entity_poly.entity_id
_entity_poly.type
_entity_poly.pdbx_seq_one_letter_code
_entity_poly.pdbx_strand_id
1 'polypeptide(L)'
;MNIYWPIYQNIENEIVKLTYSIHMSDDNLRVYSSIISDLILRCAAEIESIAKELYKANGGEKKSNIKYDYDALKFLDQHWTISKKEVYISNHNVFFSNKVILPFAKDTQATGKNYDTFLWNNAYQNLKHDRGNSLIEGNVKALFSICSALYVLNLYYKNIEINIGRDYDKPIDLSMGSTLFSVGLYKSVTSNLDGSPFISIDHINNVLIQLPDLETYRESVLFLFKRGKDERNRIREMLLDEFEGFDILADEIIYPDVDLSYLGKRIDEISQLVWTESLRENYQKQMKLNNKVTYSINLNKRK
;
A
#
# COMPACT_ATOMS: atom_id res chain seq x y z
N MET A 1 -2.35 -1.42 25.52
CA MET A 1 -3.03 -2.72 25.30
C MET A 1 -4.04 -2.51 24.17
N ASN A 2 -3.99 -3.28 23.08
CA ASN A 2 -4.95 -3.13 21.98
C ASN A 2 -6.23 -3.91 22.31
N ILE A 3 -7.23 -3.21 22.86
CA ILE A 3 -8.53 -3.80 23.23
C ILE A 3 -9.43 -4.04 22.01
N TYR A 4 -9.18 -3.37 20.89
CA TYR A 4 -10.03 -3.42 19.70
C TYR A 4 -9.86 -4.70 18.88
N TRP A 5 -8.63 -5.22 18.79
CA TRP A 5 -8.35 -6.39 17.96
C TRP A 5 -9.14 -7.65 18.38
N PRO A 6 -9.17 -8.03 19.68
CA PRO A 6 -9.99 -9.16 20.12
C PRO A 6 -11.49 -8.94 19.87
N ILE A 7 -11.99 -7.70 19.99
CA ILE A 7 -13.39 -7.37 19.71
C ILE A 7 -13.70 -7.54 18.23
N TYR A 8 -12.84 -7.02 17.36
CA TYR A 8 -12.92 -7.23 15.92
C TYR A 8 -12.93 -8.72 15.56
N GLN A 9 -12.02 -9.52 16.11
CA GLN A 9 -11.98 -10.97 15.85
C GLN A 9 -13.26 -11.67 16.30
N ASN A 10 -13.87 -11.25 17.41
CA ASN A 10 -15.14 -11.82 17.86
C ASN A 10 -16.28 -11.52 16.86
N ILE A 11 -16.39 -10.26 16.42
CA ILE A 11 -17.35 -9.86 15.38
C ILE A 11 -17.10 -10.61 14.07
N GLU A 12 -15.83 -10.70 13.64
CA GLU A 12 -15.44 -11.42 12.44
C GLU A 12 -15.86 -12.89 12.50
N ASN A 13 -15.63 -13.57 13.62
CA ASN A 13 -16.01 -14.97 13.81
C ASN A 13 -17.53 -15.18 13.69
N GLU A 14 -18.35 -14.22 14.13
CA GLU A 14 -19.80 -14.28 13.94
C GLU A 14 -20.19 -14.11 12.46
N ILE A 15 -19.50 -13.24 11.72
CA ILE A 15 -19.70 -13.10 10.27
C ILE A 15 -19.26 -14.37 9.54
N VAL A 16 -18.14 -14.99 9.94
CA VAL A 16 -17.70 -16.28 9.39
C VAL A 16 -18.76 -17.36 9.62
N LYS A 17 -19.44 -17.40 10.77
CA LYS A 17 -20.56 -18.34 10.97
C LYS A 17 -21.69 -18.11 9.97
N LEU A 18 -21.96 -16.86 9.58
CA LEU A 18 -22.97 -16.56 8.56
C LEU A 18 -22.60 -17.11 7.18
N THR A 19 -21.31 -17.24 6.84
CA THR A 19 -20.89 -17.80 5.54
C THR A 19 -21.26 -19.28 5.38
N TYR A 20 -21.53 -19.99 6.47
CA TYR A 20 -22.05 -21.36 6.46
C TYR A 20 -23.58 -21.44 6.37
N SER A 21 -24.29 -20.35 6.71
CA SER A 21 -25.76 -20.29 6.71
C SER A 21 -26.32 -19.60 5.47
N ILE A 22 -25.53 -18.73 4.84
CA ILE A 22 -25.90 -17.95 3.65
C ILE A 22 -24.82 -18.25 2.60
N HIS A 23 -25.24 -18.66 1.41
CA HIS A 23 -24.31 -18.77 0.29
C HIS A 23 -23.85 -17.37 -0.13
N MET A 24 -22.63 -16.99 0.23
CA MET A 24 -22.09 -15.65 0.02
C MET A 24 -21.68 -15.42 -1.45
N SER A 25 -22.67 -15.30 -2.34
CA SER A 25 -22.51 -14.97 -3.77
C SER A 25 -23.11 -13.61 -4.11
N ASP A 26 -22.87 -13.14 -5.34
CA ASP A 26 -23.39 -11.85 -5.81
C ASP A 26 -24.93 -11.77 -5.74
N ASP A 27 -25.61 -12.90 -6.00
CA ASP A 27 -27.08 -13.01 -5.91
C ASP A 27 -27.61 -12.73 -4.49
N ASN A 28 -26.79 -13.01 -3.47
CA ASN A 28 -27.16 -12.91 -2.07
C ASN A 28 -26.61 -11.64 -1.38
N LEU A 29 -26.02 -10.71 -2.12
CA LEU A 29 -25.50 -9.45 -1.56
C LEU A 29 -26.57 -8.61 -0.83
N ARG A 30 -27.83 -8.75 -1.26
CA ARG A 30 -28.98 -8.05 -0.67
C ARG A 30 -29.70 -8.84 0.43
N VAL A 31 -29.25 -10.05 0.76
CA VAL A 31 -29.79 -10.79 1.92
C VAL A 31 -29.57 -9.95 3.17
N TYR A 32 -30.64 -9.76 3.93
CA TYR A 32 -30.65 -8.97 5.16
C TYR A 32 -31.29 -9.78 6.28
N SER A 33 -30.91 -9.48 7.52
CA SER A 33 -31.52 -10.07 8.71
C SER A 33 -31.24 -9.21 9.93
N SER A 34 -31.97 -9.44 11.01
CA SER A 34 -31.68 -8.79 12.30
C SER A 34 -30.25 -9.07 12.80
N ILE A 35 -29.70 -10.27 12.54
CA ILE A 35 -28.33 -10.63 12.90
C ILE A 35 -27.32 -9.78 12.10
N ILE A 36 -27.54 -9.63 10.79
CA ILE A 36 -26.68 -8.80 9.93
C ILE A 36 -26.72 -7.34 10.39
N SER A 37 -27.92 -6.80 10.66
CA SER A 37 -28.08 -5.43 11.15
C SER A 37 -27.41 -5.22 12.51
N ASP A 38 -27.46 -6.20 13.42
CA ASP A 38 -26.78 -6.12 14.71
C ASP A 38 -25.26 -6.10 14.56
N LEU A 39 -24.70 -6.97 13.70
CA LEU A 39 -23.26 -6.99 13.41
C LEU A 39 -22.78 -5.68 12.78
N ILE A 40 -23.58 -5.06 11.91
CA ILE A 40 -23.27 -3.73 11.36
C ILE A 40 -23.23 -2.68 12.46
N LEU A 41 -24.23 -2.65 13.35
CA LEU A 41 -24.28 -1.67 14.43
C LEU A 41 -23.11 -1.83 15.42
N ARG A 42 -22.71 -3.07 15.72
CA ARG A 42 -21.53 -3.37 16.53
C ARG A 42 -20.24 -2.93 15.83
N CYS A 43 -20.08 -3.20 14.53
CA CYS A 43 -18.93 -2.68 13.78
C CYS A 43 -18.87 -1.16 13.81
N ALA A 44 -20.01 -0.49 13.61
CA ALA A 44 -20.10 0.97 13.61
C ALA A 44 -19.66 1.55 14.95
N ALA A 45 -20.12 0.99 16.07
CA ALA A 45 -19.72 1.44 17.41
C ALA A 45 -18.20 1.35 17.61
N GLU A 46 -17.57 0.25 17.17
CA GLU A 46 -16.12 0.09 17.24
C GLU A 46 -15.38 1.06 16.32
N ILE A 47 -15.86 1.27 15.08
CA ILE A 47 -15.31 2.26 14.15
C ILE A 47 -15.38 3.67 14.76
N GLU A 48 -16.50 4.05 15.36
CA GLU A 48 -16.64 5.36 16.01
C GLU A 48 -15.59 5.56 17.10
N SER A 49 -15.35 4.53 17.90
CA SER A 49 -14.40 4.55 19.01
C SER A 49 -12.96 4.62 18.50
N ILE A 50 -12.54 3.64 17.69
CA ILE A 50 -11.16 3.49 17.22
C ILE A 50 -10.74 4.65 16.30
N ALA A 51 -11.64 5.18 15.48
CA ALA A 51 -11.34 6.34 14.63
C ALA A 51 -11.03 7.58 15.47
N LYS A 52 -11.80 7.81 16.55
CA LYS A 52 -11.55 8.93 17.48
C LYS A 52 -10.26 8.76 18.26
N GLU A 53 -9.89 7.52 18.62
CA GLU A 53 -8.58 7.26 19.24
C GLU A 53 -7.43 7.53 18.27
N LEU A 54 -7.52 7.02 17.03
CA LEU A 54 -6.53 7.28 15.99
C LEU A 54 -6.39 8.76 15.70
N TYR A 55 -7.50 9.48 15.60
CA TYR A 55 -7.50 10.93 15.44
C TYR A 55 -6.71 11.64 16.56
N LYS A 56 -7.00 11.33 17.82
CA LYS A 56 -6.29 11.92 18.97
C LYS A 56 -4.81 11.55 19.00
N ALA A 57 -4.50 10.28 18.75
CA ALA A 57 -3.13 9.76 18.79
C ALA A 57 -2.23 10.36 17.70
N ASN A 58 -2.80 10.87 16.61
CA ASN A 58 -2.07 11.38 15.46
C ASN A 58 -2.17 12.90 15.31
N GLY A 59 -2.51 13.63 16.37
CA GLY A 59 -2.45 15.10 16.40
C GLY A 59 -3.73 15.82 15.95
N GLY A 60 -4.87 15.11 15.92
CA GLY A 60 -6.17 15.73 15.66
C GLY A 60 -6.51 16.83 16.67
N GLU A 61 -7.16 17.89 16.20
CA GLU A 61 -7.57 19.03 17.02
C GLU A 61 -8.43 18.61 18.22
N LYS A 62 -8.13 19.16 19.39
CA LYS A 62 -8.92 18.96 20.60
C LYS A 62 -10.27 19.66 20.46
N LYS A 63 -11.32 18.88 20.20
CA LYS A 63 -12.71 19.32 20.18
C LYS A 63 -13.50 18.62 21.29
N SER A 64 -14.52 19.29 21.84
CA SER A 64 -15.40 18.72 22.86
C SER A 64 -16.24 17.55 22.33
N ASN A 65 -16.64 17.62 21.05
CA ASN A 65 -17.42 16.58 20.39
C ASN A 65 -16.81 16.24 19.02
N ILE A 66 -15.98 15.19 18.98
CA ILE A 66 -15.34 14.70 17.75
C ILE A 66 -16.34 13.80 17.02
N LYS A 67 -16.74 14.18 15.80
CA LYS A 67 -17.55 13.32 14.92
C LYS A 67 -16.65 12.31 14.23
N TYR A 68 -16.99 11.02 14.32
CA TYR A 68 -16.11 9.98 13.78
C TYR A 68 -15.97 10.07 12.26
N ASP A 69 -17.02 10.42 11.52
CA ASP A 69 -17.03 10.45 10.06
C ASP A 69 -16.54 11.79 9.50
N TYR A 70 -16.96 12.90 10.10
CA TYR A 70 -16.66 14.25 9.61
C TYR A 70 -15.31 14.80 10.09
N ASP A 71 -14.93 14.50 11.35
CA ASP A 71 -13.65 14.93 11.90
C ASP A 71 -12.61 13.81 11.79
N ALA A 72 -12.85 12.66 12.43
CA ALA A 72 -11.83 11.63 12.60
C ALA A 72 -11.45 10.93 11.28
N LEU A 73 -12.39 10.26 10.60
CA LEU A 73 -12.12 9.57 9.35
C LEU A 73 -11.66 10.53 8.25
N LYS A 74 -12.17 11.76 8.21
CA LYS A 74 -11.68 12.80 7.30
C LYS A 74 -10.21 13.12 7.54
N PHE A 75 -9.82 13.31 8.81
CA PHE A 75 -8.44 13.55 9.18
C PHE A 75 -7.53 12.35 8.82
N LEU A 76 -7.97 11.12 9.12
CA LEU A 76 -7.21 9.92 8.77
C LEU A 76 -7.05 9.76 7.26
N ASP A 77 -8.07 10.13 6.48
CA ASP A 77 -7.98 10.11 5.01
C ASP A 77 -7.01 11.16 4.47
N GLN A 78 -6.97 12.35 5.06
CA GLN A 78 -5.98 13.38 4.69
C GLN A 78 -4.54 12.93 4.98
N HIS A 79 -4.32 12.16 6.05
CA HIS A 79 -2.98 11.74 6.46
C HIS A 79 -2.53 10.45 5.78
N TRP A 80 -3.44 9.47 5.63
CA TRP A 80 -3.08 8.12 5.20
C TRP A 80 -3.78 7.67 3.92
N THR A 81 -4.62 8.54 3.35
CA THR A 81 -5.36 8.27 2.10
C THR A 81 -6.17 6.97 2.20
N ILE A 82 -6.87 6.78 3.33
CA ILE A 82 -7.62 5.55 3.63
C ILE A 82 -8.72 5.26 2.59
N SER A 83 -9.25 6.29 1.93
CA SER A 83 -10.24 6.20 0.84
C SER A 83 -9.78 5.42 -0.38
N LYS A 84 -8.47 5.23 -0.54
CA LYS A 84 -7.89 4.45 -1.65
C LYS A 84 -7.45 3.05 -1.25
N LYS A 85 -7.50 2.71 0.05
CA LYS A 85 -6.97 1.43 0.54
C LYS A 85 -7.87 0.28 0.12
N GLU A 86 -7.27 -0.70 -0.52
CA GLU A 86 -7.92 -1.93 -0.95
C GLU A 86 -7.84 -2.99 0.15
N VAL A 87 -8.95 -3.68 0.35
CA VAL A 87 -9.06 -4.87 1.17
C VAL A 87 -9.52 -6.02 0.29
N TYR A 88 -8.85 -7.16 0.37
CA TYR A 88 -9.18 -8.34 -0.40
C TYR A 88 -9.94 -9.34 0.45
N ILE A 89 -11.05 -9.87 -0.06
CA ILE A 89 -11.80 -10.95 0.57
C ILE A 89 -11.03 -12.26 0.33
N SER A 90 -10.50 -12.84 1.41
CA SER A 90 -9.63 -14.02 1.37
C SER A 90 -10.33 -15.32 1.83
N ASN A 91 -11.53 -15.23 2.41
CA ASN A 91 -12.26 -16.40 2.89
C ASN A 91 -12.79 -17.28 1.74
N HIS A 92 -12.55 -18.58 1.83
CA HIS A 92 -12.92 -19.57 0.81
C HIS A 92 -14.44 -19.81 0.70
N ASN A 93 -15.23 -19.49 1.72
CA ASN A 93 -16.69 -19.62 1.70
C ASN A 93 -17.40 -18.38 1.15
N VAL A 94 -16.65 -17.41 0.63
CA VAL A 94 -17.18 -16.21 -0.03
C VAL A 94 -16.92 -16.31 -1.52
N PHE A 95 -17.95 -16.15 -2.33
CA PHE A 95 -17.98 -16.37 -3.78
C PHE A 95 -18.37 -15.12 -4.59
N PHE A 96 -18.27 -13.92 -3.99
CA PHE A 96 -18.45 -12.66 -4.74
C PHE A 96 -17.49 -12.58 -5.93
N SER A 97 -17.96 -12.11 -7.09
CA SER A 97 -17.13 -11.93 -8.28
C SER A 97 -16.04 -10.87 -8.07
N ASN A 98 -16.41 -9.74 -7.45
CA ASN A 98 -15.45 -8.74 -7.01
C ASN A 98 -14.96 -9.06 -5.60
N LYS A 99 -13.65 -9.33 -5.48
CA LYS A 99 -12.96 -9.62 -4.21
C LYS A 99 -12.32 -8.39 -3.56
N VAL A 100 -12.38 -7.22 -4.21
CA VAL A 100 -11.76 -5.99 -3.72
C VAL A 100 -12.82 -5.08 -3.12
N ILE A 101 -12.61 -4.65 -1.88
CA ILE A 101 -13.43 -3.67 -1.18
C ILE A 101 -12.60 -2.42 -0.93
N LEU A 102 -13.15 -1.25 -1.23
CA LEU A 102 -12.65 0.06 -0.83
C LEU A 102 -13.49 0.57 0.35
N PRO A 103 -13.18 0.20 1.60
CA PRO A 103 -14.04 0.46 2.76
C PRO A 103 -14.36 1.95 3.01
N PHE A 104 -13.48 2.84 2.57
CA PHE A 104 -13.61 4.28 2.77
C PHE A 104 -13.86 5.04 1.45
N ALA A 105 -14.29 4.36 0.39
CA ALA A 105 -14.81 5.03 -0.80
C ALA A 105 -16.17 5.66 -0.47
N LYS A 106 -16.34 6.94 -0.85
CA LYS A 106 -17.62 7.64 -0.78
C LYS A 106 -18.32 7.51 -2.12
N ASP A 107 -19.01 6.40 -2.31
CA ASP A 107 -19.65 6.00 -3.57
C ASP A 107 -21.16 5.80 -3.43
N THR A 108 -21.72 6.13 -2.27
CA THR A 108 -23.12 5.91 -1.93
C THR A 108 -23.77 7.22 -1.52
N GLN A 109 -24.82 7.65 -2.20
CA GLN A 109 -25.58 8.84 -1.81
C GLN A 109 -26.22 8.62 -0.44
N ALA A 110 -26.00 9.55 0.50
CA ALA A 110 -26.59 9.47 1.83
C ALA A 110 -28.12 9.66 1.79
N THR A 111 -28.85 8.79 2.49
CA THR A 111 -30.33 8.80 2.52
C THR A 111 -30.86 10.16 2.96
N GLY A 112 -31.68 10.79 2.11
CA GLY A 112 -32.27 12.10 2.39
C GLY A 112 -31.28 13.27 2.37
N LYS A 113 -30.09 13.10 1.77
CA LYS A 113 -29.04 14.13 1.67
C LYS A 113 -28.49 14.25 0.25
N ASN A 114 -27.86 15.40 -0.04
CA ASN A 114 -27.22 15.70 -1.31
C ASN A 114 -25.69 15.60 -1.22
N TYR A 115 -25.18 14.54 -0.60
CA TYR A 115 -23.75 14.25 -0.56
C TYR A 115 -23.52 12.73 -0.49
N ASP A 116 -22.34 12.31 -0.95
CA ASP A 116 -21.93 10.92 -0.90
C ASP A 116 -21.27 10.57 0.44
N THR A 117 -21.52 9.35 0.87
CA THR A 117 -20.98 8.73 2.08
C THR A 117 -20.52 7.30 1.78
N PHE A 118 -19.96 6.64 2.79
CA PHE A 118 -19.58 5.24 2.68
C PHE A 118 -20.83 4.37 2.68
N LEU A 119 -20.88 3.31 1.85
CA LEU A 119 -22.01 2.37 1.82
C LEU A 119 -22.43 1.92 3.23
N TRP A 120 -21.46 1.46 4.02
CA TRP A 120 -21.71 1.02 5.39
C TRP A 120 -22.21 2.12 6.30
N ASN A 121 -21.79 3.36 6.08
CA ASN A 121 -22.18 4.49 6.91
C ASN A 121 -23.62 4.88 6.63
N ASN A 122 -24.05 4.81 5.37
CA ASN A 122 -25.46 4.97 5.02
C ASN A 122 -26.32 3.90 5.71
N ALA A 123 -25.93 2.62 5.59
CA ALA A 123 -26.63 1.53 6.23
C ALA A 123 -26.70 1.68 7.76
N TYR A 124 -25.58 2.01 8.40
CA TYR A 124 -25.51 2.29 9.83
C TYR A 124 -26.48 3.39 10.26
N GLN A 125 -26.46 4.55 9.59
CA GLN A 125 -27.31 5.68 9.97
C GLN A 125 -28.80 5.35 9.83
N ASN A 126 -29.20 4.67 8.76
CA ASN A 126 -30.59 4.22 8.58
C ASN A 126 -31.00 3.21 9.66
N LEU A 127 -30.17 2.20 9.94
CA LEU A 127 -30.43 1.19 10.99
C LEU A 127 -30.48 1.79 12.40
N LYS A 128 -29.68 2.84 12.67
CA LYS A 128 -29.64 3.51 13.96
C LYS A 128 -30.90 4.35 14.22
N HIS A 129 -31.39 5.05 13.20
CA HIS A 129 -32.48 6.01 13.34
C HIS A 129 -33.87 5.42 13.06
N ASP A 130 -33.98 4.43 12.17
CA ASP A 130 -35.24 3.77 11.83
C ASP A 130 -35.02 2.28 11.52
N ARG A 131 -34.63 1.51 12.54
CA ARG A 131 -34.35 0.06 12.40
C ARG A 131 -35.53 -0.71 11.79
N GLY A 132 -36.76 -0.35 12.16
CA GLY A 132 -37.97 -1.08 11.75
C GLY A 132 -38.17 -1.03 10.24
N ASN A 133 -38.04 0.15 9.63
CA ASN A 133 -38.23 0.32 8.19
C ASN A 133 -36.94 0.15 7.39
N SER A 134 -35.77 0.22 8.02
CA SER A 134 -34.46 0.18 7.35
C SER A 134 -33.76 -1.18 7.42
N LEU A 135 -34.47 -2.25 7.78
CA LEU A 135 -33.82 -3.57 7.95
C LEU A 135 -33.11 -4.04 6.66
N ILE A 136 -33.64 -3.70 5.48
CA ILE A 136 -33.06 -4.01 4.18
C ILE A 136 -31.68 -3.37 3.94
N GLU A 137 -31.40 -2.25 4.61
CA GLU A 137 -30.09 -1.59 4.57
C GLU A 137 -29.03 -2.43 5.30
N GLY A 138 -29.45 -3.26 6.27
CA GLY A 138 -28.62 -4.22 6.98
C GLY A 138 -28.41 -5.51 6.20
N ASN A 139 -27.79 -5.40 5.03
CA ASN A 139 -27.54 -6.52 4.11
C ASN A 139 -26.08 -6.98 4.08
N VAL A 140 -25.84 -8.13 3.45
CA VAL A 140 -24.50 -8.75 3.29
C VAL A 140 -23.49 -7.77 2.70
N LYS A 141 -23.86 -6.99 1.68
CA LYS A 141 -22.96 -6.01 1.06
C LYS A 141 -22.50 -4.95 2.06
N ALA A 142 -23.42 -4.38 2.83
CA ALA A 142 -23.11 -3.39 3.86
C ALA A 142 -22.28 -4.01 5.01
N LEU A 143 -22.54 -5.26 5.38
CA LEU A 143 -21.81 -5.99 6.41
C LEU A 143 -20.33 -6.20 6.05
N PHE A 144 -20.04 -6.68 4.84
CA PHE A 144 -18.65 -6.84 4.39
C PHE A 144 -17.94 -5.49 4.26
N SER A 145 -18.65 -4.47 3.77
CA SER A 145 -18.14 -3.10 3.69
C SER A 145 -17.73 -2.56 5.06
N ILE A 146 -18.59 -2.65 6.08
CA ILE A 146 -18.27 -2.12 7.42
C ILE A 146 -17.20 -2.95 8.15
N CYS A 147 -17.24 -4.27 8.02
CA CYS A 147 -16.28 -5.14 8.68
C CYS A 147 -14.86 -4.93 8.11
N SER A 148 -14.74 -4.73 6.80
CA SER A 148 -13.46 -4.37 6.17
C SER A 148 -12.94 -2.99 6.61
N ALA A 149 -13.82 -2.02 6.84
CA ALA A 149 -13.44 -0.73 7.40
C ALA A 149 -12.89 -0.86 8.83
N LEU A 150 -13.57 -1.64 9.67
CA LEU A 150 -13.12 -1.93 11.04
C LEU A 150 -11.78 -2.68 11.06
N TYR A 151 -11.60 -3.65 10.15
CA TYR A 151 -10.34 -4.37 9.98
C TYR A 151 -9.17 -3.42 9.68
N VAL A 152 -9.32 -2.53 8.69
CA VAL A 152 -8.27 -1.57 8.32
C VAL A 152 -7.92 -0.66 9.50
N LEU A 153 -8.91 -0.07 10.19
CA LEU A 153 -8.62 0.81 11.33
C LEU A 153 -7.89 0.06 12.45
N ASN A 154 -8.25 -1.20 12.69
CA ASN A 154 -7.57 -2.06 13.65
C ASN A 154 -6.09 -2.28 13.29
N LEU A 155 -5.78 -2.50 12.01
CA LEU A 155 -4.38 -2.59 11.56
C LEU A 155 -3.64 -1.28 11.84
N TYR A 156 -4.22 -0.13 11.46
CA TYR A 156 -3.62 1.19 11.69
C TYR A 156 -3.38 1.50 13.17
N TYR A 157 -4.29 1.06 14.04
CA TYR A 157 -4.19 1.17 15.50
C TYR A 157 -3.14 0.25 16.10
N LYS A 158 -3.04 -0.99 15.61
CA LYS A 158 -2.01 -1.95 16.06
C LYS A 158 -0.60 -1.46 15.76
N ASN A 159 -0.44 -0.57 14.77
CA ASN A 159 0.83 0.07 14.41
C ASN A 159 1.98 -0.92 14.22
N ILE A 160 1.73 -2.00 13.46
CA ILE A 160 2.69 -3.09 13.30
C ILE A 160 3.88 -2.62 12.46
N GLU A 161 5.06 -3.02 12.92
CA GLU A 161 6.31 -3.03 12.15
C GLU A 161 6.87 -4.45 12.16
N ILE A 162 7.17 -5.00 10.98
CA ILE A 162 7.76 -6.33 10.82
C ILE A 162 9.16 -6.16 10.22
N ASN A 163 10.19 -6.45 11.00
CA ASN A 163 11.55 -6.50 10.49
C ASN A 163 11.75 -7.84 9.74
N ILE A 164 12.07 -7.76 8.44
CA ILE A 164 12.34 -8.93 7.59
C ILE A 164 13.85 -9.12 7.35
N GLY A 165 14.69 -8.29 7.98
CA GLY A 165 16.14 -8.34 7.85
C GLY A 165 16.55 -8.17 6.40
N ARG A 166 17.44 -9.04 5.91
CA ARG A 166 17.97 -8.99 4.55
C ARG A 166 17.09 -9.74 3.53
N ASP A 167 16.04 -10.42 4.01
CA ASP A 167 15.19 -11.26 3.19
C ASP A 167 14.07 -10.42 2.56
N TYR A 168 14.39 -9.79 1.44
CA TYR A 168 13.46 -8.94 0.68
C TYR A 168 12.18 -9.69 0.24
N ASP A 169 12.28 -11.00 0.04
CA ASP A 169 11.21 -11.85 -0.46
C ASP A 169 10.59 -12.75 0.60
N LYS A 170 10.87 -12.46 1.87
CA LYS A 170 10.27 -13.17 3.00
C LYS A 170 8.74 -13.22 2.85
N PRO A 171 8.13 -14.42 2.82
CA PRO A 171 6.68 -14.56 2.79
C PRO A 171 6.05 -13.98 4.06
N ILE A 172 4.95 -13.25 3.91
CA ILE A 172 4.22 -12.63 5.02
C ILE A 172 2.75 -12.99 4.91
N ASP A 173 2.14 -13.25 6.07
CA ASP A 173 0.70 -13.39 6.18
C ASP A 173 0.00 -12.05 5.97
N LEU A 174 -0.49 -11.81 4.76
CA LEU A 174 -1.22 -10.60 4.39
C LEU A 174 -2.64 -10.55 4.97
N SER A 175 -3.13 -11.63 5.58
CA SER A 175 -4.37 -11.59 6.37
C SER A 175 -4.18 -10.86 7.70
N MET A 176 -2.93 -10.73 8.17
CA MET A 176 -2.59 -10.13 9.45
C MET A 176 -3.39 -10.73 10.63
N GLY A 177 -3.79 -12.00 10.50
CA GLY A 177 -4.62 -12.74 11.46
C GLY A 177 -6.14 -12.61 11.29
N SER A 178 -6.62 -12.01 10.19
CA SER A 178 -8.03 -12.00 9.78
C SER A 178 -8.41 -13.29 9.06
N THR A 179 -9.62 -13.78 9.29
CA THR A 179 -10.18 -14.95 8.59
C THR A 179 -11.03 -14.57 7.38
N LEU A 180 -11.48 -13.31 7.28
CA LEU A 180 -12.28 -12.81 6.17
C LEU A 180 -11.47 -12.05 5.12
N PHE A 181 -10.42 -11.36 5.55
CA PHE A 181 -9.76 -10.33 4.77
C PHE A 181 -8.25 -10.49 4.70
N SER A 182 -7.68 -9.85 3.70
CA SER A 182 -6.24 -9.62 3.54
C SER A 182 -6.00 -8.25 2.93
N VAL A 183 -4.76 -7.78 2.96
CA VAL A 183 -4.36 -6.47 2.43
C VAL A 183 -3.21 -6.59 1.44
N GLY A 184 -3.05 -5.57 0.60
CA GLY A 184 -1.92 -5.47 -0.32
C GLY A 184 -0.63 -5.01 0.37
N LEU A 185 0.50 -5.50 -0.15
CA LEU A 185 1.85 -5.06 0.20
C LEU A 185 2.50 -4.42 -1.02
N TYR A 186 2.84 -3.14 -0.91
CA TYR A 186 3.71 -2.48 -1.88
C TYR A 186 5.18 -2.72 -1.53
N LYS A 187 5.98 -3.15 -2.50
CA LYS A 187 7.44 -3.24 -2.37
C LYS A 187 8.09 -2.18 -3.24
N SER A 188 8.93 -1.32 -2.64
CA SER A 188 9.78 -0.43 -3.44
C SER A 188 10.90 -1.25 -4.09
N VAL A 189 11.13 -1.01 -5.39
CA VAL A 189 12.11 -1.75 -6.21
C VAL A 189 13.18 -0.82 -6.80
N THR A 190 12.97 0.49 -6.74
CA THR A 190 13.81 1.49 -7.42
C THR A 190 14.21 2.61 -6.45
N SER A 191 15.20 3.41 -6.86
CA SER A 191 15.75 4.50 -6.05
C SER A 191 15.76 5.83 -6.82
N ASN A 192 15.58 6.92 -6.09
CA ASN A 192 15.86 8.27 -6.54
C ASN A 192 17.37 8.54 -6.61
N LEU A 193 17.77 9.60 -7.31
CA LEU A 193 19.18 10.00 -7.49
C LEU A 193 19.89 10.34 -6.16
N ASP A 194 19.15 10.75 -5.14
CA ASP A 194 19.67 11.06 -3.81
C ASP A 194 19.92 9.82 -2.93
N GLY A 195 19.59 8.62 -3.46
CA GLY A 195 19.70 7.34 -2.80
C GLY A 195 18.50 6.96 -1.93
N SER A 196 17.42 7.74 -1.94
CA SER A 196 16.16 7.37 -1.28
C SER A 196 15.35 6.37 -2.11
N PRO A 197 14.54 5.49 -1.49
CA PRO A 197 13.63 4.60 -2.22
C PRO A 197 12.60 5.38 -3.02
N PHE A 198 12.41 5.00 -4.28
CA PHE A 198 11.32 5.53 -5.11
C PHE A 198 10.00 4.84 -4.74
N ILE A 199 8.95 5.64 -4.60
CA ILE A 199 7.62 5.18 -4.24
C ILE A 199 6.68 5.55 -5.39
N SER A 200 6.32 4.57 -6.23
CA SER A 200 5.38 4.76 -7.34
C SER A 200 3.98 5.09 -6.82
N ILE A 201 3.10 5.64 -7.65
CA ILE A 201 1.73 5.96 -7.21
C ILE A 201 0.92 4.73 -6.76
N ASP A 202 1.29 3.53 -7.19
CA ASP A 202 0.55 2.28 -6.92
C ASP A 202 0.59 1.85 -5.44
N HIS A 203 1.56 2.34 -4.66
CA HIS A 203 1.57 2.12 -3.20
C HIS A 203 0.30 2.63 -2.52
N ILE A 204 -0.40 3.63 -3.10
CA ILE A 204 -1.52 4.32 -2.45
C ILE A 204 -2.63 3.34 -2.09
N ASN A 205 -2.86 2.32 -2.92
CA ASN A 205 -3.92 1.34 -2.69
C ASN A 205 -3.55 0.31 -1.61
N ASN A 206 -2.26 0.17 -1.30
CA ASN A 206 -1.75 -0.81 -0.35
C ASN A 206 -1.79 -0.29 1.09
N VAL A 207 -2.23 -1.15 2.01
CA VAL A 207 -2.22 -0.89 3.46
C VAL A 207 -0.83 -1.09 4.03
N LEU A 208 -0.04 -2.01 3.47
CA LEU A 208 1.33 -2.29 3.90
C LEU A 208 2.33 -1.79 2.86
N ILE A 209 3.50 -1.39 3.35
CA ILE A 209 4.64 -0.97 2.53
C ILE A 209 5.93 -1.59 3.07
N GLN A 210 6.72 -2.17 2.17
CA GLN A 210 8.07 -2.65 2.46
C GLN A 210 9.08 -1.57 2.06
N LEU A 211 9.85 -1.11 3.05
CA LEU A 211 10.90 -0.12 2.86
C LEU A 211 12.23 -0.69 3.33
N PRO A 212 13.34 -0.35 2.67
CA PRO A 212 14.66 -0.62 3.21
C PRO A 212 14.99 0.34 4.36
N ASP A 213 15.94 -0.06 5.19
CA ASP A 213 16.64 0.84 6.09
C ASP A 213 17.35 1.93 5.26
N LEU A 214 17.03 3.20 5.55
CA LEU A 214 17.43 4.32 4.70
C LEU A 214 18.94 4.52 4.65
N GLU A 215 19.63 4.32 5.77
CA GLU A 215 21.06 4.58 5.86
C GLU A 215 21.84 3.55 5.02
N THR A 216 21.62 2.25 5.28
CA THR A 216 22.28 1.17 4.55
C THR A 216 21.89 1.13 3.07
N TYR A 217 20.63 1.44 2.74
CA TYR A 217 20.16 1.52 1.36
C TYR A 217 20.83 2.65 0.60
N ARG A 218 20.89 3.85 1.19
CA ARG A 218 21.47 5.02 0.55
C ARG A 218 22.95 4.82 0.25
N GLU A 219 23.71 4.22 1.17
CA GLU A 219 25.11 3.86 0.91
C GLU A 219 25.26 2.94 -0.30
N SER A 220 24.41 1.90 -0.38
CA SER A 220 24.44 0.95 -1.50
C SER A 220 24.09 1.61 -2.83
N VAL A 221 23.02 2.40 -2.86
CA VAL A 221 22.55 3.09 -4.07
C VAL A 221 23.55 4.14 -4.56
N LEU A 222 24.07 4.99 -3.66
CA LEU A 222 25.05 6.01 -4.04
C LEU A 222 26.33 5.38 -4.60
N PHE A 223 26.74 4.22 -4.09
CA PHE A 223 27.85 3.46 -4.66
C PHE A 223 27.55 3.00 -6.10
N LEU A 224 26.35 2.50 -6.37
CA LEU A 224 25.93 2.11 -7.73
C LEU A 224 25.91 3.29 -8.70
N PHE A 225 25.39 4.45 -8.28
CA PHE A 225 25.38 5.65 -9.13
C PHE A 225 26.78 6.16 -9.41
N LYS A 226 27.65 6.17 -8.41
CA LYS A 226 29.06 6.53 -8.60
C LYS A 226 29.71 5.58 -9.62
N ARG A 227 29.55 4.27 -9.44
CA ARG A 227 30.10 3.28 -10.36
C ARG A 227 29.62 3.49 -11.79
N GLY A 228 28.31 3.67 -11.99
CA GLY A 228 27.76 3.91 -13.33
C GLY A 228 28.25 5.23 -13.96
N LYS A 229 28.53 6.25 -13.15
CA LYS A 229 29.15 7.50 -13.64
C LYS A 229 30.60 7.26 -14.06
N ASP A 230 31.37 6.55 -13.24
CA ASP A 230 32.77 6.22 -13.52
C ASP A 230 32.88 5.35 -14.78
N GLU A 231 31.99 4.36 -14.97
CA GLU A 231 31.86 3.55 -16.19
C GLU A 231 31.61 4.41 -17.43
N ARG A 232 30.63 5.34 -17.38
CA ARG A 232 30.34 6.25 -18.50
C ARG A 232 31.52 7.15 -18.84
N ASN A 233 32.24 7.65 -17.84
CA ASN A 233 33.43 8.47 -18.05
C ASN A 233 34.55 7.68 -18.74
N ARG A 234 34.80 6.43 -18.31
CA ARG A 234 35.80 5.54 -18.94
C ARG A 234 35.45 5.24 -20.40
N ILE A 235 34.19 4.92 -20.70
CA ILE A 235 33.73 4.69 -22.08
C ILE A 235 34.00 5.94 -22.93
N ARG A 236 33.67 7.13 -22.41
CA ARG A 236 33.93 8.40 -23.09
C ARG A 236 35.42 8.63 -23.35
N GLU A 237 36.29 8.42 -22.37
CA GLU A 237 37.74 8.57 -22.52
C GLU A 237 38.29 7.61 -23.59
N MET A 238 37.91 6.33 -23.56
CA MET A 238 38.33 5.34 -24.56
C MET A 238 37.87 5.70 -25.98
N LEU A 239 36.66 6.24 -26.13
CA LEU A 239 36.17 6.70 -27.43
C LEU A 239 36.93 7.93 -27.92
N LEU A 240 37.26 8.87 -27.04
CA LEU A 240 38.05 10.06 -27.39
C LEU A 240 39.48 9.68 -27.82
N ASP A 241 40.08 8.69 -27.16
CA ASP A 241 41.40 8.17 -27.50
C ASP A 241 41.39 7.40 -28.84
N GLU A 242 40.33 6.63 -29.13
CA GLU A 242 40.20 5.85 -30.37
C GLU A 242 39.85 6.73 -31.58
N PHE A 243 39.06 7.79 -31.37
CA PHE A 243 38.60 8.70 -32.41
C PHE A 243 39.13 10.11 -32.15
N GLU A 244 40.41 10.35 -32.48
CA GLU A 244 41.06 11.67 -32.35
C GLU A 244 40.19 12.78 -32.96
N GLY A 245 39.77 13.77 -32.15
CA GLY A 245 39.08 14.98 -32.62
C GLY A 245 37.55 14.99 -32.52
N PHE A 246 36.91 13.99 -31.93
CA PHE A 246 35.45 14.03 -31.70
C PHE A 246 35.07 14.84 -30.44
N ASP A 247 34.49 16.02 -30.63
CA ASP A 247 33.87 16.78 -29.54
C ASP A 247 32.52 16.15 -29.15
N ILE A 248 32.53 15.29 -28.12
CA ILE A 248 31.32 14.72 -27.52
C ILE A 248 30.73 15.75 -26.55
N LEU A 249 30.08 16.80 -27.05
CA LEU A 249 29.27 17.68 -26.20
C LEU A 249 27.99 16.95 -25.77
N ALA A 250 27.59 17.18 -24.52
CA ALA A 250 26.36 16.61 -23.98
C ALA A 250 25.17 17.04 -24.85
N ASP A 251 24.45 16.03 -25.35
CA ASP A 251 23.13 16.08 -26.01
C ASP A 251 23.01 16.25 -27.53
N GLU A 252 24.07 16.56 -28.31
CA GLU A 252 24.01 16.42 -29.79
C GLU A 252 25.37 16.00 -30.36
N ILE A 253 25.39 14.90 -31.13
CA ILE A 253 26.60 14.44 -31.82
C ILE A 253 26.56 14.93 -33.27
N ILE A 254 27.53 15.75 -33.65
CA ILE A 254 27.73 16.19 -35.04
C ILE A 254 28.84 15.31 -35.64
N TYR A 255 28.49 14.47 -36.62
CA TYR A 255 29.43 13.60 -37.35
C TYR A 255 29.70 14.13 -38.76
N PRO A 256 30.93 14.55 -39.08
CA PRO A 256 31.41 14.50 -40.45
C PRO A 256 32.04 13.11 -40.69
N ASP A 257 31.45 12.32 -41.58
CA ASP A 257 32.03 11.12 -42.23
C ASP A 257 32.25 9.81 -41.42
N VAL A 258 31.55 9.57 -40.30
CA VAL A 258 31.59 8.27 -39.57
C VAL A 258 30.35 7.41 -39.83
N ASP A 259 30.56 6.13 -40.16
CA ASP A 259 29.49 5.13 -40.24
C ASP A 259 28.86 4.91 -38.85
N LEU A 260 27.63 5.40 -38.68
CA LEU A 260 26.86 5.30 -37.44
C LEU A 260 26.64 3.84 -37.00
N SER A 261 26.59 2.88 -37.93
CA SER A 261 26.46 1.46 -37.60
C SER A 261 27.73 0.92 -36.97
N TYR A 262 28.89 1.30 -37.51
CA TYR A 262 30.19 0.93 -36.96
C TYR A 262 30.39 1.52 -35.56
N LEU A 263 30.07 2.80 -35.39
CA LEU A 263 30.22 3.48 -34.10
C LEU A 263 29.29 2.92 -33.03
N GLY A 264 28.02 2.63 -33.35
CA GLY A 264 27.09 2.00 -32.42
C GLY A 264 27.62 0.65 -31.91
N LYS A 265 28.13 -0.19 -32.82
CA LYS A 265 28.76 -1.46 -32.46
C LYS A 265 29.99 -1.26 -31.58
N ARG A 266 30.81 -0.25 -31.86
CA ARG A 266 32.02 0.03 -31.09
C ARG A 266 31.70 0.52 -29.68
N ILE A 267 30.70 1.38 -29.53
CA ILE A 267 30.16 1.81 -28.23
C ILE A 267 29.71 0.59 -27.42
N ASP A 268 29.00 -0.36 -28.03
CA ASP A 268 28.55 -1.58 -27.35
C ASP A 268 29.73 -2.45 -26.88
N GLU A 269 30.74 -2.66 -27.72
CA GLU A 269 31.95 -3.42 -27.39
C GLU A 269 32.72 -2.80 -26.21
N ILE A 270 32.97 -1.49 -26.27
CA ILE A 270 33.65 -0.75 -25.19
C ILE A 270 32.80 -0.77 -23.91
N SER A 271 31.48 -0.60 -24.02
CA SER A 271 30.57 -0.66 -22.89
C SER A 271 30.61 -2.02 -22.19
N GLN A 272 30.64 -3.12 -22.96
CA GLN A 272 30.75 -4.48 -22.41
C GLN A 272 32.09 -4.71 -21.71
N LEU A 273 33.20 -4.21 -22.28
CA LEU A 273 34.52 -4.30 -21.67
C LEU A 273 34.56 -3.56 -20.33
N VAL A 274 34.21 -2.27 -20.34
CA VAL A 274 34.22 -1.39 -19.15
C VAL A 274 33.30 -1.95 -18.07
N TRP A 275 32.11 -2.44 -18.42
CA TRP A 275 31.20 -3.06 -17.48
C TRP A 275 31.80 -4.32 -16.83
N THR A 276 32.46 -5.17 -17.62
CA THR A 276 33.08 -6.42 -17.12
C THR A 276 34.24 -6.13 -16.16
N GLU A 277 35.09 -5.16 -16.48
CA GLU A 277 36.19 -4.72 -15.62
C GLU A 277 35.69 -4.08 -14.34
N SER A 278 34.75 -3.12 -14.47
CA SER A 278 34.11 -2.45 -13.33
C SER A 278 33.44 -3.46 -12.38
N LEU A 279 32.75 -4.46 -12.92
CA LEU A 279 32.19 -5.54 -12.11
C LEU A 279 33.27 -6.27 -11.34
N ARG A 280 34.36 -6.70 -11.97
CA ARG A 280 35.46 -7.40 -11.28
C ARG A 280 36.08 -6.55 -10.17
N GLU A 281 36.30 -5.26 -10.42
CA GLU A 281 36.86 -4.32 -9.44
C GLU A 281 35.92 -4.10 -8.25
N ASN A 282 34.62 -4.00 -8.50
CA ASN A 282 33.65 -3.50 -7.52
C ASN A 282 32.78 -4.60 -6.88
N TYR A 283 32.78 -5.83 -7.41
CA TYR A 283 31.85 -6.89 -7.01
C TYR A 283 31.84 -7.15 -5.49
N GLN A 284 33.01 -7.35 -4.89
CA GLN A 284 33.12 -7.61 -3.44
C GLN A 284 32.57 -6.46 -2.60
N LYS A 285 32.81 -5.22 -3.04
CA LYS A 285 32.33 -4.02 -2.35
C LYS A 285 30.81 -3.86 -2.50
N GLN A 286 30.30 -4.05 -3.71
CA GLN A 286 28.86 -4.04 -3.99
C GLN A 286 28.12 -5.11 -3.18
N MET A 287 28.63 -6.34 -3.17
CA MET A 287 28.07 -7.44 -2.38
C MET A 287 28.05 -7.11 -0.88
N LYS A 288 29.14 -6.56 -0.34
CA LYS A 288 29.19 -6.14 1.07
C LYS A 288 28.16 -5.05 1.40
N LEU A 289 27.95 -4.09 0.52
CA LEU A 289 26.95 -3.02 0.71
C LEU A 289 25.53 -3.58 0.62
N ASN A 290 25.22 -4.39 -0.40
CA ASN A 290 23.92 -5.03 -0.54
C ASN A 290 23.59 -5.93 0.66
N ASN A 291 24.57 -6.66 1.19
CA ASN A 291 24.39 -7.50 2.37
C ASN A 291 24.18 -6.72 3.68
N LYS A 292 24.37 -5.40 3.70
CA LYS A 292 24.01 -4.56 4.85
C LYS A 292 22.56 -4.09 4.80
N VAL A 293 21.95 -4.03 3.62
CA VAL A 293 20.59 -3.52 3.45
C VAL A 293 19.62 -4.45 4.15
N THR A 294 18.86 -3.90 5.09
CA THR A 294 17.74 -4.59 5.73
C THR A 294 16.44 -3.93 5.35
N TYR A 295 15.33 -4.64 5.51
CA TYR A 295 14.00 -4.19 5.15
C TYR A 295 13.03 -4.35 6.32
N SER A 296 12.05 -3.47 6.38
CA SER A 296 10.90 -3.59 7.28
C SER A 296 9.60 -3.36 6.52
N ILE A 297 8.55 -4.02 7.00
CA ILE A 297 7.19 -3.85 6.50
C ILE A 297 6.42 -3.06 7.54
N ASN A 298 5.81 -1.98 7.08
CA ASN A 298 5.13 -0.99 7.89
C ASN A 298 3.72 -0.76 7.35
N LEU A 299 2.86 -0.17 8.18
CA LEU A 299 1.63 0.43 7.68
C LEU A 299 1.97 1.61 6.78
N ASN A 300 1.22 1.73 5.68
CA ASN A 300 1.31 2.85 4.77
C ASN A 300 0.65 4.08 5.40
N LYS A 301 1.38 4.70 6.33
CA LYS A 301 1.14 6.00 6.92
C LYS A 301 2.04 6.98 6.18
N ARG A 302 1.53 7.63 5.12
CA ARG A 302 2.25 8.77 4.56
C ARG A 302 2.51 9.78 5.69
N LYS A 303 3.75 10.23 5.81
CA LYS A 303 4.12 11.41 6.58
C LYS A 303 4.14 12.60 5.63
#